data_AF-A0A9E3FNK5-F1
#
_entry.id   AF-A0A9E3FNK5-F1
#
_cell.length_a   1.000
_cell.length_b   1.000
_cell.length_c   1.000
_cell.angle_alpha   90.00
_cell.angle_beta   90.00
_cell.angle_gamma   90.00
#
_symmetry.space_group_name_H-M   'P 1'
#
loop_
_entity.id
_entity.type
_entity.pdbx_description
1 polymer ?
#
loop_
_entity_poly.entity_id
_entity_poly.type
_entity_poly.pdbx_seq_one_letter_code
_entity_poly.pdbx_strand_id
1 'polypeptide(L)'
;MPRIGTAAAALLLLGTAGARAGETSLPDAILAPGETIVLTLHAEGAQIYECKAGSDGKLAWAFREPIASLMENGKTVGRHYAGPNWEHADGSAVTGKAIGNAPGATANDIPWLKLEVTAHRGTGILAPVSTVQRINTEGGKLDGACDKAGSFRSVPYDADYVFLRKG
;
A
#
# COMPACT_ATOMS: atom_id res chain seq x y z
N MET A 1 -25.30 73.29 11.66
CA MET A 1 -26.09 72.04 11.80
C MET A 1 -26.96 71.88 10.56
N PRO A 2 -27.17 70.68 9.99
CA PRO A 2 -26.45 69.39 10.00
C PRO A 2 -25.79 69.15 8.59
N ARG A 3 -25.04 68.10 8.22
CA ARG A 3 -25.35 66.65 8.14
C ARG A 3 -24.08 65.87 7.73
N ILE A 4 -23.87 64.69 8.34
CA ILE A 4 -23.56 63.38 7.73
C ILE A 4 -22.35 63.34 6.77
N GLY A 5 -21.23 62.64 6.99
CA GLY A 5 -21.03 61.35 7.63
C GLY A 5 -20.69 60.31 6.55
N THR A 6 -19.39 60.06 6.29
CA THR A 6 -18.94 58.94 5.45
C THR A 6 -17.65 58.35 6.02
N ALA A 7 -17.80 57.21 6.70
CA ALA A 7 -16.70 56.36 7.11
C ALA A 7 -16.25 55.52 5.90
N ALA A 8 -14.98 55.64 5.50
CA ALA A 8 -14.39 54.78 4.47
C ALA A 8 -13.91 53.48 5.15
N ALA A 9 -14.60 52.37 4.86
CA ALA A 9 -14.18 51.03 5.27
C ALA A 9 -13.02 50.56 4.39
N ALA A 10 -11.84 50.36 4.98
CA ALA A 10 -10.70 49.75 4.31
C ALA A 10 -10.87 48.22 4.27
N LEU A 11 -11.01 47.66 3.08
CA LEU A 11 -11.15 46.23 2.84
C LEU A 11 -9.75 45.58 2.84
N LEU A 12 -9.41 44.85 3.91
CA LEU A 12 -8.20 44.03 3.98
C LEU A 12 -8.43 42.71 3.23
N LEU A 13 -7.91 42.61 2.01
CA LEU A 13 -7.81 41.35 1.26
C LEU A 13 -6.63 40.53 1.81
N LEU A 14 -6.88 39.67 2.79
CA LEU A 14 -5.95 38.60 3.15
C LEU A 14 -6.05 37.49 2.09
N GLY A 15 -5.14 37.52 1.11
CA GLY A 15 -4.93 36.40 0.21
C GLY A 15 -4.38 35.20 1.00
N THR A 16 -5.18 34.15 1.13
CA THR A 16 -4.72 32.87 1.66
C THR A 16 -3.81 32.20 0.62
N ALA A 17 -2.52 32.10 0.93
CA ALA A 17 -1.61 31.23 0.20
C ALA A 17 -2.08 29.79 0.40
N GLY A 18 -2.67 29.19 -0.64
CA GLY A 18 -3.00 27.77 -0.64
C GLY A 18 -1.72 26.96 -0.52
N ALA A 19 -1.55 26.26 0.61
CA ALA A 19 -0.53 25.24 0.75
C ALA A 19 -0.79 24.17 -0.33
N ARG A 20 0.15 24.00 -1.26
CA ARG A 20 0.18 22.80 -2.09
C ARG A 20 0.50 21.64 -1.16
N ALA A 21 -0.47 20.74 -0.96
CA ALA A 21 -0.23 19.45 -0.35
C ALA A 21 0.91 18.80 -1.14
N GLY A 22 2.04 18.55 -0.48
CA GLY A 22 3.21 17.97 -1.11
C GLY A 22 2.86 16.59 -1.64
N GLU A 23 3.03 16.40 -2.95
CA GLU A 23 3.18 15.07 -3.52
C GLU A 23 4.34 14.41 -2.76
N THR A 24 4.03 13.42 -1.93
CA THR A 24 5.08 12.67 -1.25
C THR A 24 5.79 11.89 -2.35
N SER A 25 6.99 12.32 -2.72
CA SER A 25 7.81 11.64 -3.72
C SER A 25 8.03 10.20 -3.26
N LEU A 26 7.77 9.25 -4.14
CA LEU A 26 7.99 7.83 -3.86
C LEU A 26 9.48 7.59 -3.50
N PRO A 27 9.80 6.91 -2.37
CA PRO A 27 11.19 6.72 -1.94
C PRO A 27 12.03 5.98 -2.99
N ASP A 28 13.33 6.30 -3.07
CA ASP A 28 14.25 5.73 -4.06
C ASP A 28 14.26 4.18 -4.07
N ALA A 29 14.19 3.57 -2.89
CA ALA A 29 14.13 2.12 -2.74
C ALA A 29 12.87 1.49 -3.35
N ILE A 30 11.82 2.29 -3.58
CA ILE A 30 10.54 1.86 -4.16
C ILE A 30 10.44 2.22 -5.64
N LEU A 31 11.19 3.22 -6.12
CA LEU A 31 11.16 3.68 -7.51
C LEU A 31 11.47 2.55 -8.52
N ALA A 32 10.74 2.56 -9.63
CA ALA A 32 10.96 1.71 -10.81
C ALA A 32 11.24 2.61 -12.03
N PRO A 33 12.41 3.27 -12.09
CA PRO A 33 12.69 4.26 -13.13
C PRO A 33 12.67 3.62 -14.52
N GLY A 34 12.01 4.30 -15.47
CA GLY A 34 11.90 3.84 -16.85
C GLY A 34 10.84 2.76 -17.10
N GLU A 35 10.10 2.32 -16.07
CA GLU A 35 8.97 1.42 -16.24
C GLU A 35 7.65 2.20 -16.41
N THR A 36 6.72 1.60 -17.15
CA THR A 36 5.39 2.18 -17.42
C THR A 36 4.33 1.45 -16.61
N ILE A 37 3.39 2.19 -16.03
CA ILE A 37 2.24 1.63 -15.30
C ILE A 37 1.36 0.86 -16.29
N VAL A 38 1.06 -0.40 -15.95
CA VAL A 38 0.07 -1.24 -16.63
C VAL A 38 -1.30 -1.00 -16.03
N LEU A 39 -1.40 -1.08 -14.69
CA LEU A 39 -2.61 -0.84 -13.93
C LEU A 39 -2.27 -0.57 -12.46
N THR A 40 -3.18 0.07 -11.75
CA THR A 40 -3.11 0.26 -10.29
C THR A 40 -4.39 -0.27 -9.67
N LEU A 41 -4.28 -1.09 -8.62
CA LEU A 41 -5.43 -1.61 -7.87
C LEU A 41 -5.29 -1.28 -6.41
N HIS A 42 -6.38 -0.79 -5.83
CA HIS A 42 -6.50 -0.72 -4.38
C HIS A 42 -6.70 -2.14 -3.83
N ALA A 43 -6.18 -2.41 -2.65
CA ALA A 43 -6.32 -3.71 -2.01
C ALA A 43 -6.74 -3.55 -0.56
N GLU A 44 -7.75 -4.34 -0.19
CA GLU A 44 -8.30 -4.40 1.16
C GLU A 44 -8.15 -5.83 1.67
N GLY A 45 -7.57 -6.00 2.85
CA GLY A 45 -7.26 -7.33 3.35
C GLY A 45 -6.70 -7.39 4.76
N ALA A 46 -5.89 -8.41 5.02
CA ALA A 46 -5.24 -8.60 6.30
C ALA A 46 -3.87 -9.27 6.17
N GLN A 47 -2.98 -8.94 7.10
CA GLN A 47 -1.81 -9.73 7.40
C GLN A 47 -2.17 -10.76 8.47
N ILE A 48 -1.90 -12.03 8.18
CA ILE A 48 -2.11 -13.12 9.14
C ILE A 48 -0.81 -13.36 9.89
N TYR A 49 -0.89 -13.32 11.22
CA TYR A 49 0.19 -13.62 12.13
C TYR A 49 -0.11 -14.90 12.89
N GLU A 50 0.94 -15.69 13.13
CA GLU A 50 0.91 -16.86 13.99
C GLU A 50 1.78 -16.63 15.22
N CYS A 51 1.25 -17.01 16.36
CA CYS A 51 2.02 -17.07 17.59
C CYS A 51 2.88 -18.32 17.62
N LYS A 52 4.21 -18.16 17.61
CA LYS A 52 5.11 -19.30 17.68
C LYS A 52 6.40 -18.96 18.42
N ALA A 53 7.12 -19.99 18.82
CA ALA A 53 8.43 -19.83 19.43
C ALA A 53 9.42 -19.23 18.41
N GLY A 54 10.09 -18.15 18.81
CA GLY A 54 11.25 -17.62 18.11
C GLY A 54 12.48 -18.49 18.32
N SER A 55 13.61 -18.08 17.75
CA SER A 55 14.90 -18.79 17.92
C SER A 55 15.40 -18.81 19.37
N ASP A 56 14.92 -17.89 20.20
CA ASP A 56 15.21 -17.81 21.64
C ASP A 56 14.24 -18.63 22.51
N GLY A 57 13.31 -19.37 21.89
CA GLY A 57 12.29 -20.18 22.56
C GLY A 57 11.11 -19.37 23.13
N LYS A 58 11.13 -18.04 23.04
CA LYS A 58 10.02 -17.18 23.51
C LYS A 58 8.93 -17.09 22.46
N LEU A 59 7.68 -17.01 22.91
CA LEU A 59 6.57 -16.81 22.01
C LEU A 59 6.56 -15.38 21.48
N ALA A 60 6.42 -15.25 20.17
CA ALA A 60 6.26 -13.98 19.47
C ALA A 60 5.28 -14.14 18.31
N TRP A 61 4.67 -13.03 17.91
CA TRP A 61 3.92 -12.97 16.66
C TRP A 61 4.90 -13.04 15.49
N ALA A 62 4.70 -14.02 14.61
CA ALA A 62 5.43 -14.14 13.37
C ALA A 62 4.47 -13.96 12.19
N PHE A 63 4.90 -13.18 11.20
CA PHE A 63 4.16 -13.05 9.96
C PHE A 63 4.02 -14.41 9.27
N ARG A 64 2.80 -14.75 8.85
CA ARG A 64 2.48 -15.98 8.13
C ARG A 64 2.23 -15.71 6.66
N GLU A 65 1.19 -14.94 6.34
CA GLU A 65 0.80 -14.66 4.95
C GLU A 65 -0.12 -13.44 4.82
N PRO A 66 -0.12 -12.75 3.67
CA PRO A 66 -1.14 -11.76 3.35
C PRO A 66 -2.35 -12.43 2.71
N ILE A 67 -3.53 -11.83 2.89
CA ILE A 67 -4.73 -12.13 2.10
C ILE A 67 -5.41 -10.80 1.82
N ALA A 68 -5.63 -10.47 0.55
CA ALA A 68 -6.36 -9.26 0.18
C ALA A 68 -7.15 -9.42 -1.11
N SER A 69 -8.27 -8.69 -1.20
CA SER A 69 -9.02 -8.50 -2.43
C SER A 69 -8.41 -7.35 -3.21
N LEU A 70 -8.28 -7.48 -4.53
CA LEU A 70 -7.89 -6.38 -5.40
C LEU A 70 -9.16 -5.72 -5.94
N MET A 71 -9.24 -4.41 -5.82
CA MET A 71 -10.44 -3.62 -6.01
C MET A 71 -10.25 -2.58 -7.12
N GLU A 72 -11.25 -2.45 -7.98
CA GLU A 72 -11.37 -1.39 -8.98
C GLU A 72 -12.82 -0.89 -9.00
N ASN A 73 -13.02 0.43 -8.86
CA ASN A 73 -14.36 1.05 -8.85
C ASN A 73 -15.34 0.38 -7.86
N GLY A 74 -14.85 0.01 -6.67
CA GLY A 74 -15.65 -0.64 -5.62
C GLY A 74 -16.01 -2.10 -5.89
N LYS A 75 -15.41 -2.73 -6.91
CA LYS A 75 -15.62 -4.15 -7.25
C LYS A 75 -14.33 -4.93 -7.10
N THR A 76 -14.44 -6.16 -6.61
CA THR A 76 -13.32 -7.09 -6.60
C THR A 76 -13.02 -7.55 -8.03
N VAL A 77 -11.79 -7.30 -8.46
CA VAL A 77 -11.25 -7.68 -9.79
C VAL A 77 -10.05 -8.62 -9.69
N GLY A 78 -9.69 -9.05 -8.48
CA GLY A 78 -8.59 -9.96 -8.29
C GLY A 78 -8.31 -10.26 -6.82
N ARG A 79 -7.17 -10.90 -6.57
CA ARG A 79 -6.73 -11.28 -5.23
C ARG A 79 -5.22 -11.24 -5.08
N HIS A 80 -4.77 -10.96 -3.87
CA HIS A 80 -3.40 -11.06 -3.42
C HIS A 80 -3.28 -12.08 -2.29
N TYR A 81 -2.23 -12.92 -2.32
CA TYR A 81 -2.06 -14.02 -1.37
C TYR A 81 -0.58 -14.42 -1.21
N ALA A 82 -0.33 -15.38 -0.31
CA ALA A 82 0.99 -15.93 0.00
C ALA A 82 1.84 -16.23 -1.26
N GLY A 83 3.12 -15.88 -1.21
CA GLY A 83 4.05 -16.01 -2.35
C GLY A 83 5.11 -14.93 -2.37
N PRO A 84 4.75 -13.63 -2.40
CA PRO A 84 3.46 -13.04 -2.73
C PRO A 84 3.01 -13.30 -4.18
N ASN A 85 1.70 -13.44 -4.37
CA ASN A 85 1.07 -13.58 -5.68
C ASN A 85 -0.04 -12.56 -5.88
N TRP A 86 -0.29 -12.19 -7.15
CA TRP A 86 -1.46 -11.41 -7.57
C TRP A 86 -2.12 -12.13 -8.73
N GLU A 87 -3.43 -12.24 -8.67
CA GLU A 87 -4.26 -12.84 -9.73
C GLU A 87 -5.39 -11.89 -10.07
N HIS A 88 -5.55 -11.61 -11.36
CA HIS A 88 -6.63 -10.78 -11.89
C HIS A 88 -7.78 -11.64 -12.42
N ALA A 89 -8.98 -11.08 -12.51
CA ALA A 89 -10.21 -11.78 -12.91
C ALA A 89 -10.17 -12.36 -14.34
N ASP A 90 -9.25 -11.88 -15.19
CA ASP A 90 -9.00 -12.46 -16.52
C ASP A 90 -8.13 -13.73 -16.50
N GLY A 91 -7.75 -14.21 -15.31
CA GLY A 91 -6.94 -15.40 -15.09
C GLY A 91 -5.43 -15.18 -15.19
N SER A 92 -4.98 -13.96 -15.53
CA SER A 92 -3.56 -13.62 -15.47
C SER A 92 -3.09 -13.51 -14.02
N ALA A 93 -1.85 -13.93 -13.76
CA ALA A 93 -1.26 -13.87 -12.44
C ALA A 93 0.26 -13.65 -12.50
N VAL A 94 0.79 -13.06 -11.43
CA VAL A 94 2.23 -12.85 -11.23
C VAL A 94 2.65 -13.26 -9.81
N THR A 95 3.86 -13.80 -9.70
CA THR A 95 4.56 -14.04 -8.43
C THR A 95 5.67 -13.01 -8.29
N GLY A 96 5.81 -12.41 -7.10
CA GLY A 96 6.81 -11.38 -6.84
C GLY A 96 7.85 -11.77 -5.79
N LYS A 97 8.98 -11.06 -5.80
CA LYS A 97 10.02 -11.11 -4.76
C LYS A 97 10.40 -9.70 -4.37
N ALA A 98 10.39 -9.39 -3.07
CA ALA A 98 10.78 -8.07 -2.59
C ALA A 98 12.27 -7.81 -2.87
N ILE A 99 12.56 -6.67 -3.50
CA ILE A 99 13.91 -6.20 -3.84
C ILE A 99 14.22 -4.81 -3.29
N GLY A 100 13.20 -4.12 -2.76
CA GLY A 100 13.33 -2.82 -2.12
C GLY A 100 12.21 -2.62 -1.10
N ASN A 101 12.48 -1.85 -0.06
CA ASN A 101 11.51 -1.52 0.98
C ASN A 101 11.73 -0.11 1.53
N ALA A 102 10.66 0.46 2.05
CA ALA A 102 10.66 1.71 2.80
C ALA A 102 9.60 1.62 3.92
N PRO A 103 9.78 2.35 5.04
CA PRO A 103 8.76 2.43 6.08
C PRO A 103 7.41 2.92 5.53
N GLY A 104 6.30 2.46 6.14
CA GLY A 104 4.98 3.06 5.94
C GLY A 104 4.87 4.43 6.64
N ALA A 105 3.70 5.07 6.53
CA ALA A 105 3.48 6.41 7.08
C ALA A 105 3.50 6.44 8.62
N THR A 106 3.02 5.38 9.25
CA THR A 106 2.96 5.21 10.70
C THR A 106 3.69 3.95 11.15
N ALA A 107 3.95 3.84 12.46
CA ALA A 107 4.55 2.66 13.04
C ALA A 107 3.67 1.40 12.96
N ASN A 108 2.38 1.54 12.64
CA ASN A 108 1.41 0.44 12.49
C ASN A 108 1.27 -0.04 11.04
N ASP A 109 1.86 0.69 10.09
CA ASP A 109 1.73 0.36 8.67
C ASP A 109 2.81 -0.64 8.28
N ILE A 110 2.43 -1.64 7.49
CA ILE A 110 3.40 -2.51 6.84
C ILE A 110 4.30 -1.72 5.89
N PRO A 111 5.54 -2.18 5.60
CA PRO A 111 6.43 -1.45 4.71
C PRO A 111 5.88 -1.31 3.29
N TRP A 112 6.21 -0.20 2.65
CA TRP A 112 6.14 -0.10 1.20
C TRP A 112 7.19 -1.02 0.59
N LEU A 113 6.88 -1.64 -0.54
CA LEU A 113 7.76 -2.60 -1.20
C LEU A 113 7.90 -2.28 -2.69
N LYS A 114 9.09 -2.52 -3.21
CA LYS A 114 9.32 -2.82 -4.63
C LYS A 114 9.56 -4.30 -4.77
N LEU A 115 8.78 -4.94 -5.64
CA LEU A 115 8.88 -6.36 -5.93
C LEU A 115 9.21 -6.59 -7.40
N GLU A 116 10.19 -7.44 -7.66
CA GLU A 116 10.47 -7.98 -9.00
C GLU A 116 9.52 -9.16 -9.26
N VAL A 117 8.92 -9.21 -10.44
CA VAL A 117 8.12 -10.37 -10.88
C VAL A 117 9.05 -11.51 -11.31
N THR A 118 8.84 -12.69 -10.72
CA THR A 118 9.68 -13.87 -10.94
C THR A 118 8.97 -14.99 -11.71
N ALA A 119 7.64 -14.94 -11.79
CA ALA A 119 6.85 -15.89 -12.55
C ALA A 119 5.54 -15.26 -13.05
N HIS A 120 5.04 -15.80 -14.16
CA HIS A 120 3.79 -15.39 -14.79
C HIS A 120 2.89 -16.61 -15.03
N ARG A 121 1.60 -16.36 -15.08
CA ARG A 121 0.59 -17.30 -15.59
C ARG A 121 -0.47 -16.55 -16.37
N GLY A 122 -0.96 -17.14 -17.46
CA GLY A 122 -2.00 -16.56 -18.30
C GLY A 122 -1.50 -15.44 -19.22
N THR A 123 -2.39 -14.96 -20.09
CA THR A 123 -2.07 -13.99 -21.16
C THR A 123 -2.88 -12.68 -21.04
N GLY A 124 -3.47 -12.44 -19.87
CA GLY A 124 -4.28 -11.26 -19.57
C GLY A 124 -3.46 -10.04 -19.18
N ILE A 125 -4.09 -9.12 -18.45
CA ILE A 125 -3.55 -7.79 -18.14
C ILE A 125 -2.23 -7.83 -17.36
N LEU A 126 -1.99 -8.87 -16.56
CA LEU A 126 -0.74 -9.02 -15.78
C LEU A 126 0.40 -9.68 -16.56
N ALA A 127 0.17 -10.14 -17.80
CA ALA A 127 1.19 -10.82 -18.60
C ALA A 127 2.48 -9.98 -18.85
N PRO A 128 2.43 -8.65 -19.06
CA PRO A 128 3.64 -7.87 -19.33
C PRO A 128 4.34 -7.34 -18.06
N VAL A 129 3.82 -7.61 -16.87
CA VAL A 129 4.26 -6.93 -15.63
C VAL A 129 5.63 -7.43 -15.17
N SER A 130 6.62 -6.56 -15.07
CA SER A 130 7.96 -6.88 -14.55
C SER A 130 8.16 -6.50 -13.09
N THR A 131 7.40 -5.51 -12.60
CA THR A 131 7.57 -4.96 -11.26
C THR A 131 6.21 -4.71 -10.63
N VAL A 132 6.10 -4.96 -9.33
CA VAL A 132 4.95 -4.56 -8.50
C VAL A 132 5.45 -3.64 -7.40
N GLN A 133 4.84 -2.47 -7.25
CA GLN A 133 5.03 -1.62 -6.09
C GLN A 133 3.84 -1.81 -5.15
N ARG A 134 4.12 -2.01 -3.85
CA ARG A 134 3.12 -1.90 -2.78
C ARG A 134 3.35 -0.57 -2.06
N ILE A 135 2.42 0.35 -2.17
CA ILE A 135 2.53 1.71 -1.64
C ILE A 135 1.25 2.10 -0.91
N ASN A 136 1.25 3.27 -0.26
CA ASN A 136 0.09 3.80 0.45
C ASN A 136 -0.53 2.79 1.42
N THR A 137 0.33 2.01 2.09
CA THR A 137 -0.10 0.99 3.04
C THR A 137 -0.67 1.63 4.31
N GLU A 138 -1.79 1.12 4.78
CA GLU A 138 -2.39 1.48 6.07
C GLU A 138 -2.59 0.21 6.91
N GLY A 139 -2.07 0.20 8.14
CA GLY A 139 -2.19 -0.94 9.05
C GLY A 139 -1.39 -2.19 8.65
N GLY A 140 -1.86 -3.34 9.15
CA GLY A 140 -1.29 -4.65 8.88
C GLY A 140 -0.13 -5.06 9.79
N LYS A 141 0.47 -4.17 10.58
CA LYS A 141 1.51 -4.55 11.53
C LYS A 141 0.90 -5.01 12.87
N LEU A 142 1.45 -6.09 13.43
CA LEU A 142 1.08 -6.59 14.75
C LEU A 142 2.23 -6.41 15.75
N ASP A 143 1.97 -5.67 16.82
CA ASP A 143 2.84 -5.56 17.98
C ASP A 143 2.12 -6.09 19.23
N GLY A 144 2.87 -6.37 20.31
CA GLY A 144 2.34 -6.86 21.59
C GLY A 144 2.70 -8.31 21.91
N ALA A 145 2.32 -8.74 23.10
CA ALA A 145 2.62 -10.09 23.59
C ALA A 145 1.83 -11.16 22.82
N CYS A 146 2.42 -12.35 22.74
CA CYS A 146 1.68 -13.53 22.39
C CYS A 146 1.88 -14.64 23.44
N ASP A 147 0.80 -15.06 24.07
CA ASP A 147 0.86 -15.96 25.23
C ASP A 147 0.49 -17.42 24.91
N LYS A 148 0.03 -17.71 23.68
CA LYS A 148 -0.45 -19.03 23.30
C LYS A 148 -0.01 -19.42 21.89
N ALA A 149 0.96 -20.34 21.82
CA ALA A 149 1.45 -20.93 20.58
C ALA A 149 0.31 -21.50 19.72
N GLY A 150 0.42 -21.34 18.39
CA GLY A 150 -0.59 -21.76 17.41
C GLY A 150 -1.82 -20.86 17.33
N SER A 151 -1.87 -19.77 18.12
CA SER A 151 -2.91 -18.74 17.96
C SER A 151 -2.68 -17.94 16.68
N PHE A 152 -3.76 -17.56 16.02
CA PHE A 152 -3.72 -16.66 14.86
C PHE A 152 -4.31 -15.30 15.18
N ARG A 153 -3.76 -14.27 14.52
CA ARG A 153 -4.31 -12.92 14.50
C ARG A 153 -4.34 -12.42 13.07
N SER A 154 -5.49 -11.87 12.69
CA SER A 154 -5.69 -11.16 11.43
C SER A 154 -5.62 -9.68 11.73
N VAL A 155 -4.66 -8.97 11.15
CA VAL A 155 -4.55 -7.51 11.27
C VAL A 155 -4.95 -6.89 9.94
N PRO A 156 -6.04 -6.10 9.91
CA PRO A 156 -6.48 -5.43 8.69
C PRO A 156 -5.37 -4.57 8.09
N TYR A 157 -5.29 -4.55 6.77
CA TYR A 157 -4.46 -3.61 6.04
C TYR A 157 -5.09 -3.24 4.70
N ASP A 158 -4.72 -2.05 4.24
CA ASP A 158 -5.03 -1.54 2.92
C ASP A 158 -3.73 -1.15 2.21
N ALA A 159 -3.70 -1.21 0.88
CA ALA A 159 -2.55 -0.78 0.08
C ALA A 159 -2.93 -0.51 -1.37
N ASP A 160 -2.13 0.28 -2.07
CA ASP A 160 -2.18 0.35 -3.53
C ASP A 160 -1.08 -0.53 -4.13
N TYR A 161 -1.48 -1.39 -5.08
CA TYR A 161 -0.55 -2.15 -5.91
C TYR A 161 -0.46 -1.53 -7.30
N VAL A 162 0.72 -1.01 -7.62
CA VAL A 162 1.05 -0.48 -8.96
C VAL A 162 1.81 -1.56 -9.72
N PHE A 163 1.24 -2.04 -10.82
CA PHE A 163 1.85 -3.04 -11.68
C PHE A 163 2.53 -2.33 -12.84
N LEU A 164 3.83 -2.55 -13.01
CA LEU A 164 4.64 -1.87 -14.02
C LEU A 164 5.29 -2.86 -14.98
N ARG A 165 5.58 -2.38 -16.18
CA ARG A 165 6.35 -3.10 -17.20
C ARG A 165 7.56 -2.32 -17.65
N LYS A 166 8.63 -3.02 -18.02
CA LYS A 166 9.73 -2.46 -18.80
C LYS A 166 9.23 -2.01 -20.18
N GLY A 167 9.79 -0.91 -20.67
CA GLY A 167 9.57 -0.40 -22.02
C GLY A 167 10.15 -1.28 -23.11
#